data_AF-A0A850QU03-F1
#
_entry.id   AF-A0A850QU03-F1
#
_cell.length_a   1.000
_cell.length_b   1.000
_cell.length_c   1.000
_cell.angle_alpha   90.00
_cell.angle_beta   90.00
_cell.angle_gamma   90.00
#
_symmetry.space_group_name_H-M   'P 1'
#
loop_
_entity.id
_entity.type
_entity.pdbx_description
1 polymer ?
#
loop_
_entity_poly.entity_id
_entity_poly.type
_entity_poly.pdbx_seq_one_letter_code
_entity_poly.pdbx_strand_id
1 'polypeptide(L)'
;MLNMLDRLTEQGVLRAIDSQFAKFVARSVTNIDTPEVVQLVSLASAWLSSELGRGHVCLPLTAEDQQSMGMFGLHGELAQQVVQLLPEVLHHPQCWPEVLIQSHAVSDGSQPTPLVLSDGRLYLNRYWQFEQSVAGRILAMATA
;
A
#
# COMPACT_ATOMS: atom_id res chain seq x y z
N MET A 1 13.32 3.05 6.01
CA MET A 1 12.03 3.47 5.42
C MET A 1 11.38 4.66 6.15
N LEU A 2 10.97 4.54 7.42
CA LEU A 2 10.17 5.59 8.10
C LEU A 2 10.81 7.00 8.12
N ASN A 3 12.12 7.12 8.39
CA ASN A 3 12.81 8.41 8.34
C ASN A 3 12.76 9.08 6.95
N MET A 4 12.68 8.29 5.88
CA MET A 4 12.55 8.81 4.53
C MET A 4 11.14 9.31 4.26
N LEU A 5 10.11 8.59 4.73
CA LEU A 5 8.72 9.07 4.68
C LEU A 5 8.52 10.37 5.46
N ASP A 6 9.21 10.53 6.58
CA ASP A 6 9.22 11.78 7.34
C ASP A 6 9.84 12.93 6.54
N ARG A 7 10.99 12.70 5.89
CA ARG A 7 11.59 13.71 5.00
C ARG A 7 10.66 14.10 3.84
N LEU A 8 9.98 13.13 3.22
CA LEU A 8 9.00 13.43 2.16
C LEU A 8 7.80 14.22 2.69
N THR A 9 7.43 14.02 3.96
CA THR A 9 6.39 14.80 4.64
C THR A 9 6.86 16.24 4.89
N GLU A 10 8.10 16.42 5.37
CA GLU A 10 8.71 17.74 5.58
C GLU A 10 8.84 18.53 4.27
N GLN A 11 9.09 17.84 3.15
CA GLN A 11 9.15 18.43 1.81
C GLN A 11 7.78 18.71 1.19
N GLY A 12 6.68 18.34 1.86
CA GLY A 12 5.31 18.53 1.37
C GLY A 12 4.90 17.57 0.25
N VAL A 13 5.69 16.53 -0.04
CA VAL A 13 5.34 15.47 -1.01
C VAL A 13 4.25 14.57 -0.43
N LEU A 14 4.37 14.26 0.86
CA LEU A 14 3.41 13.48 1.63
C LEU A 14 2.65 14.35 2.62
N ARG A 15 1.41 14.00 2.91
CA ARG A 15 0.68 14.61 4.02
C ARG A 15 1.09 13.94 5.32
N ALA A 16 0.95 14.65 6.44
CA ALA A 16 1.28 14.11 7.76
C ALA A 16 0.57 12.78 8.06
N ILE A 17 -0.69 12.64 7.63
CA ILE A 17 -1.46 11.40 7.82
C ILE A 17 -0.84 10.20 7.09
N ASP A 18 -0.21 10.41 5.93
CA ASP A 18 0.37 9.33 5.12
C ASP A 18 1.57 8.70 5.84
N SER A 19 2.47 9.53 6.39
CA SER A 19 3.59 9.04 7.22
C SER A 19 3.12 8.44 8.54
N GLN A 20 2.14 9.07 9.22
CA GLN A 20 1.63 8.53 10.48
C GLN A 20 0.92 7.19 10.30
N PHE A 21 0.20 7.01 9.20
CA PHE A 21 -0.41 5.73 8.87
C PHE A 21 0.65 4.66 8.61
N ALA A 22 1.71 4.97 7.87
CA ALA A 22 2.83 4.04 7.69
C ALA A 22 3.50 3.65 9.01
N LYS A 23 3.69 4.60 9.93
CA LYS A 23 4.20 4.33 11.29
C LYS A 23 3.26 3.43 12.08
N PHE A 24 1.95 3.66 11.99
CA PHE A 24 0.94 2.83 12.63
C PHE A 24 0.97 1.40 12.10
N VAL A 25 1.00 1.22 10.77
CA VAL A 25 1.10 -0.10 10.14
C VAL A 25 2.39 -0.78 10.57
N ALA A 26 3.55 -0.11 10.46
CA ALA A 26 4.85 -0.66 10.85
C ALA A 26 4.90 -1.14 12.32
N ARG A 27 4.19 -0.47 13.24
CA ARG A 27 4.08 -0.87 14.64
C ARG A 27 3.13 -2.05 14.88
N SER A 28 2.20 -2.28 13.95
CA SER A 28 1.24 -3.38 14.01
C SER A 28 1.85 -4.69 13.50
N VAL A 29 2.99 -4.61 12.83
CA VAL A 29 3.79 -5.75 12.37
C VAL A 29 4.50 -6.42 13.56
N THR A 30 4.67 -7.73 13.54
CA THR A 30 5.17 -8.54 14.65
C THR A 30 6.67 -8.85 14.52
N ASN A 31 7.31 -9.40 15.55
CA ASN A 31 8.70 -9.85 15.49
C ASN A 31 8.96 -11.02 14.53
N ILE A 32 7.92 -11.59 13.91
CA ILE A 32 8.02 -12.67 12.93
C ILE A 32 8.31 -12.11 11.54
N ASP A 33 7.83 -10.90 11.25
CA ASP A 33 7.98 -10.28 9.95
C ASP A 33 9.43 -9.84 9.72
N THR A 34 9.96 -10.12 8.54
CA THR A 34 11.35 -9.75 8.23
C THR A 34 11.49 -8.23 8.04
N PRO A 35 12.70 -7.67 8.23
CA PRO A 35 12.93 -6.24 7.99
C PRO A 35 12.51 -5.76 6.60
N GLU A 36 12.65 -6.62 5.58
CA GLU A 36 12.24 -6.34 4.19
C GLU A 36 10.73 -6.20 4.09
N VAL A 37 9.96 -7.10 4.70
CA VAL A 37 8.49 -7.05 4.78
C VAL A 37 8.04 -5.77 5.49
N VAL A 38 8.66 -5.45 6.64
CA VAL A 38 8.35 -4.23 7.41
C VAL A 38 8.62 -2.98 6.58
N GLN A 39 9.71 -2.93 5.81
CA GLN A 39 10.02 -1.79 4.95
C GLN A 39 9.02 -1.65 3.81
N LEU A 40 8.68 -2.74 3.13
CA LEU A 40 7.74 -2.72 2.03
C LEU A 40 6.34 -2.32 2.48
N VAL A 41 5.84 -2.91 3.58
CA VAL A 41 4.50 -2.59 4.08
C VAL A 41 4.42 -1.16 4.59
N SER A 42 5.50 -0.61 5.16
CA SER A 42 5.59 0.81 5.53
C SER A 42 5.53 1.73 4.32
N LEU A 43 6.23 1.39 3.23
CA LEU A 43 6.19 2.17 2.00
C LEU A 43 4.82 2.10 1.34
N ALA A 44 4.28 0.89 1.18
CA ALA A 44 3.00 0.64 0.53
C ALA A 44 1.83 1.28 1.30
N SER A 45 1.87 1.29 2.63
CA SER A 45 0.86 1.95 3.46
C SER A 45 0.87 3.48 3.29
N ALA A 46 2.04 4.13 3.32
CA ALA A 46 2.13 5.55 3.01
C ALA A 46 1.64 5.86 1.59
N TRP A 47 2.00 5.01 0.62
CA TRP A 47 1.63 5.23 -0.78
C TRP A 47 0.12 5.10 -0.98
N LEU A 48 -0.47 4.02 -0.47
CA LEU A 48 -1.91 3.82 -0.47
C LEU A 48 -2.66 4.96 0.22
N SER A 49 -2.16 5.45 1.37
CA SER A 49 -2.78 6.60 2.05
C SER A 49 -2.72 7.86 1.20
N SER A 50 -1.59 8.12 0.55
CA SER A 50 -1.41 9.24 -0.39
C SER A 50 -2.37 9.14 -1.58
N GLU A 51 -2.48 7.96 -2.20
CA GLU A 51 -3.39 7.71 -3.33
C GLU A 51 -4.86 7.88 -2.92
N LEU A 52 -5.23 7.42 -1.72
CA LEU A 52 -6.54 7.69 -1.16
C LEU A 52 -6.80 9.20 -1.00
N GLY A 53 -5.78 9.95 -0.61
CA GLY A 53 -5.84 11.41 -0.57
C GLY A 53 -6.14 12.08 -1.91
N ARG A 54 -5.82 11.39 -3.01
CA ARG A 54 -6.06 11.82 -4.39
C ARG A 54 -7.38 11.27 -4.95
N GLY A 55 -8.10 10.47 -4.18
CA GLY A 55 -9.38 9.87 -4.56
C GLY A 55 -9.27 8.43 -5.08
N HIS A 56 -8.08 7.84 -5.09
CA HIS A 56 -7.90 6.44 -5.50
C HIS A 56 -8.15 5.50 -4.32
N VAL A 57 -9.15 4.62 -4.47
CA VAL A 57 -9.60 3.72 -3.40
C VAL A 57 -8.58 2.61 -3.12
N CYS A 58 -7.76 2.27 -4.10
CA CYS A 58 -6.79 1.17 -4.04
C CYS A 58 -5.48 1.55 -4.72
N LEU A 59 -4.42 0.81 -4.37
CA LEU A 59 -3.12 0.86 -4.99
C LEU A 59 -2.93 -0.42 -5.82
N PRO A 60 -2.99 -0.35 -7.15
CA PRO A 60 -2.66 -1.48 -8.01
C PRO A 60 -1.18 -1.86 -7.87
N LEU A 61 -0.92 -3.16 -7.75
CA LEU A 61 0.43 -3.73 -7.62
C LEU A 61 0.86 -4.54 -8.84
N THR A 62 0.09 -4.49 -9.92
CA THR A 62 0.51 -5.12 -11.18
C THR A 62 1.62 -4.29 -11.83
N ALA A 63 2.54 -4.95 -12.53
CA ALA A 63 3.69 -4.29 -13.14
C ALA A 63 3.27 -3.23 -14.17
N GLU A 64 2.17 -3.47 -14.89
CA GLU A 64 1.62 -2.56 -15.91
C GLU A 64 1.04 -1.29 -15.27
N ASP A 65 0.34 -1.44 -14.16
CA ASP A 65 -0.25 -0.31 -13.44
C ASP A 65 0.85 0.54 -12.76
N GLN A 66 1.88 -0.10 -12.20
CA GLN A 66 2.96 0.60 -11.50
C GLN A 66 3.93 1.34 -12.45
N GLN A 67 4.05 0.92 -13.70
CA GLN A 67 4.80 1.68 -14.71
C GLN A 67 4.12 3.00 -15.08
N SER A 68 2.78 3.03 -15.00
CA SER A 68 1.98 4.21 -15.32
C SER A 68 1.76 5.13 -14.11
N MET A 69 1.77 4.58 -12.89
CA MET A 69 1.60 5.35 -11.67
C MET A 69 2.93 5.80 -11.07
N GLY A 70 3.18 7.12 -11.07
CA GLY A 70 4.28 7.70 -10.31
C GLY A 70 4.07 7.52 -8.80
N MET A 71 5.01 6.85 -8.12
CA MET A 71 4.93 6.64 -6.68
C MET A 71 4.93 7.98 -5.93
N PHE A 72 3.89 8.25 -5.13
CA PHE A 72 3.63 9.55 -4.49
C PHE A 72 3.49 10.73 -5.49
N GLY A 73 3.18 10.45 -6.77
CA GLY A 73 3.27 11.45 -7.85
C GLY A 73 4.70 11.89 -8.19
N LEU A 74 5.71 11.19 -7.68
CA LEU A 74 7.09 11.34 -8.13
C LEU A 74 7.27 10.60 -9.45
N HIS A 75 8.11 11.16 -10.32
CA HIS A 75 8.42 10.60 -11.62
C HIS A 75 9.94 10.57 -11.84
N GLY A 76 10.40 9.68 -12.72
CA GLY A 76 11.81 9.58 -13.09
C GLY A 76 12.72 9.25 -11.92
N GLU A 77 13.82 9.99 -11.80
CA GLU A 77 14.90 9.72 -10.83
C GLU A 77 14.43 9.76 -9.37
N LEU A 78 13.48 10.64 -9.02
CA LEU A 78 13.02 10.75 -7.64
C LEU A 78 12.24 9.51 -7.19
N ALA A 79 11.40 8.96 -8.06
CA ALA A 79 10.70 7.71 -7.78
C ALA A 79 11.68 6.53 -7.67
N GLN A 80 12.69 6.49 -8.54
CA GLN A 80 13.75 5.48 -8.48
C GLN A 80 14.54 5.56 -7.19
N GLN A 81 14.92 6.76 -6.72
CA GLN A 81 15.63 6.94 -5.46
C GLN A 81 14.88 6.34 -4.26
N VAL A 82 13.55 6.44 -4.24
CA VAL A 82 12.74 5.80 -3.20
C VAL A 82 12.83 4.27 -3.28
N VAL A 83 12.71 3.70 -4.49
CA VAL A 83 12.81 2.24 -4.69
C VAL A 83 14.21 1.73 -4.33
N GLN A 84 15.26 2.50 -4.63
CA GLN A 84 16.65 2.16 -4.28
C GLN A 84 16.91 2.11 -2.76
N LEU A 85 16.02 2.66 -1.94
CA LEU A 85 16.10 2.54 -0.47
C LEU A 85 15.51 1.23 0.05
N LEU A 86 14.79 0.48 -0.79
CA LEU A 86 14.40 -0.89 -0.49
C LEU A 86 15.59 -1.84 -0.71
N PRO A 87 15.57 -3.02 -0.05
CA PRO A 87 16.43 -4.15 -0.41
C PRO A 87 16.36 -4.47 -1.91
N GLU A 88 17.47 -4.93 -2.49
CA GLU A 88 17.57 -5.23 -3.94
C GLU A 88 16.49 -6.21 -4.43
N VAL A 89 16.13 -7.21 -3.61
CA VAL A 89 15.04 -8.16 -3.89
C VAL A 89 13.69 -7.47 -4.14
N LEU A 90 13.49 -6.28 -3.56
CA LEU A 90 12.25 -5.51 -3.65
C LEU A 90 12.32 -4.38 -4.68
N HIS A 91 13.41 -4.26 -5.44
CA HIS A 91 13.49 -3.28 -6.53
C HIS A 91 12.56 -3.65 -7.70
N HIS A 92 12.20 -4.92 -7.80
CA HIS A 92 11.25 -5.43 -8.79
C HIS A 92 9.84 -5.45 -8.21
N PRO A 93 8.92 -4.60 -8.68
CA PRO A 93 7.59 -4.50 -8.07
C PRO A 93 6.72 -5.76 -8.21
N GLN A 94 7.06 -6.64 -9.15
CA GLN A 94 6.38 -7.92 -9.39
C GLN A 94 6.38 -8.85 -8.16
N CYS A 95 7.38 -8.76 -7.29
CA CYS A 95 7.43 -9.57 -6.06
C CYS A 95 6.66 -8.94 -4.90
N TRP A 96 6.20 -7.70 -5.02
CA TRP A 96 5.59 -6.98 -3.89
C TRP A 96 4.32 -7.64 -3.35
N PRO A 97 3.38 -8.14 -4.18
CA PRO A 97 2.20 -8.83 -3.66
C PRO A 97 2.57 -10.03 -2.78
N GLU A 98 3.55 -10.83 -3.21
CA GLU A 98 4.02 -12.03 -2.50
C GLU A 98 4.71 -11.69 -1.17
N VAL A 99 5.44 -10.57 -1.13
CA VAL A 99 6.11 -10.11 0.09
C VAL A 99 5.10 -9.43 1.03
N LEU A 100 4.14 -8.67 0.50
CA LEU A 100 3.13 -7.99 1.31
C LEU A 100 2.21 -8.98 2.03
N ILE A 101 1.80 -10.07 1.40
CA ILE A 101 0.92 -11.06 2.02
C ILE A 101 1.60 -11.85 3.16
N GLN A 102 2.93 -11.84 3.22
CA GLN A 102 3.66 -12.38 4.37
C GLN A 102 3.53 -11.49 5.61
N SER A 103 3.14 -10.22 5.44
CA SER A 103 2.98 -9.31 6.56
C SER A 103 1.70 -9.60 7.35
N HIS A 104 1.82 -9.67 8.68
CA HIS A 104 0.64 -9.75 9.56
C HIS A 104 -0.28 -8.52 9.49
N ALA A 105 0.17 -7.42 8.89
CA ALA A 105 -0.65 -6.23 8.67
C ALA A 105 -1.49 -6.30 7.38
N VAL A 106 -1.35 -7.36 6.59
CA VAL A 106 -2.03 -7.55 5.31
C VAL A 106 -2.81 -8.88 5.35
N SER A 107 -4.03 -8.88 4.81
CA SER A 107 -4.78 -10.12 4.56
C SER A 107 -5.52 -10.03 3.22
N ASP A 108 -6.18 -11.10 2.83
CA ASP A 108 -7.11 -11.15 1.70
C ASP A 108 -8.52 -10.64 2.04
N GLY A 109 -8.70 -10.05 3.23
CA GLY A 109 -10.00 -9.64 3.76
C GLY A 109 -10.64 -10.68 4.68
N SER A 110 -10.04 -11.86 4.84
CA SER A 110 -10.48 -12.87 5.81
C SER A 110 -10.21 -12.48 7.27
N GLN A 111 -9.21 -11.61 7.51
CA GLN A 111 -8.80 -11.17 8.83
C GLN A 111 -8.96 -9.65 9.00
N PRO A 112 -9.18 -9.15 10.23
CA PRO A 112 -9.28 -7.72 10.51
C PRO A 112 -7.91 -7.04 10.51
N THR A 113 -7.23 -7.02 9.37
CA THR A 113 -5.93 -6.37 9.15
C THR A 113 -6.11 -4.94 8.62
N PRO A 114 -5.18 -4.00 8.86
CA PRO A 114 -5.31 -2.62 8.37
C PRO A 114 -5.30 -2.54 6.83
N LEU A 115 -4.54 -3.42 6.18
CA LEU A 115 -4.43 -3.51 4.73
C LEU A 115 -5.09 -4.80 4.23
N VAL A 116 -5.67 -4.71 3.03
CA VAL A 116 -6.24 -5.85 2.31
C VAL A 116 -5.62 -5.93 0.93
N LEU A 117 -5.10 -7.10 0.55
CA LEU A 117 -4.59 -7.39 -0.78
C LEU A 117 -5.58 -8.32 -1.49
N SER A 118 -6.22 -7.83 -2.54
CA SER A 118 -7.24 -8.56 -3.29
C SER A 118 -7.06 -8.28 -4.77
N ASP A 119 -7.02 -9.34 -5.60
CA ASP A 119 -6.89 -9.26 -7.06
C ASP A 119 -5.74 -8.36 -7.56
N GLY A 120 -4.58 -8.44 -6.89
CA GLY A 120 -3.40 -7.63 -7.25
C GLY A 120 -3.51 -6.14 -6.88
N ARG A 121 -4.48 -5.77 -6.05
CA ARG A 121 -4.69 -4.39 -5.57
C ARG A 121 -4.65 -4.35 -4.05
N LEU A 122 -3.95 -3.34 -3.53
CA LEU A 122 -3.85 -3.09 -2.10
C LEU A 122 -4.87 -2.03 -1.68
N TYR A 123 -5.57 -2.29 -0.57
CA TYR A 123 -6.65 -1.48 -0.06
C TYR A 123 -6.46 -1.17 1.41
N LEU A 124 -7.07 -0.07 1.86
CA LEU A 124 -7.39 0.08 3.28
C LEU A 124 -8.62 -0.79 3.56
N ASN A 125 -8.60 -1.54 4.66
CA ASN A 125 -9.66 -2.49 5.00
C ASN A 125 -11.07 -1.89 4.89
N ARG A 126 -11.27 -0.69 5.44
CA ARG A 126 -12.55 0.04 5.38
C ARG A 126 -13.04 0.27 3.95
N TYR A 127 -12.14 0.61 3.03
CA TYR A 127 -12.50 0.93 1.65
C TYR A 127 -12.77 -0.33 0.83
N TRP A 128 -12.02 -1.40 1.08
CA TRP A 128 -12.34 -2.71 0.53
C TRP A 128 -13.73 -3.19 0.96
N GLN A 129 -14.09 -3.05 2.24
CA GLN A 129 -15.42 -3.39 2.73
C GLN A 129 -16.54 -2.57 2.04
N PHE A 130 -16.30 -1.30 1.77
CA PHE A 130 -17.24 -0.47 1.03
C PHE A 130 -17.43 -0.96 -0.41
N GLU A 131 -16.34 -1.31 -1.10
CA GLU A 131 -16.40 -1.88 -2.45
C GLU A 131 -17.18 -3.19 -2.48
N GLN A 132 -16.90 -4.11 -1.53
CA GLN A 132 -17.65 -5.37 -1.40
C GLN A 132 -19.13 -5.14 -1.12
N SER A 133 -19.47 -4.16 -0.26
CA SER A 133 -20.87 -3.82 0.03
C SER A 133 -21.61 -3.29 -1.20
N VAL A 134 -20.98 -2.41 -1.99
CA VAL A 134 -21.55 -1.88 -3.23
C VAL A 134 -21.72 -3.00 -4.26
N ALA A 135 -20.67 -3.80 -4.49
CA ALA A 135 -20.71 -4.92 -5.42
C ALA A 135 -21.80 -5.93 -5.05
N GLY A 136 -21.90 -6.30 -3.77
CA GLY A 136 -22.93 -7.21 -3.28
C GLY A 136 -24.36 -6.68 -3.50
N ARG A 137 -24.58 -5.38 -3.30
CA ARG A 137 -25.89 -4.76 -3.57
C ARG A 137 -26.24 -4.76 -5.06
N ILE A 138 -25.28 -4.47 -5.92
CA ILE A 138 -25.49 -4.47 -7.38
C ILE A 138 -25.83 -5.88 -7.85
N LEU A 139 -25.10 -6.89 -7.39
CA LEU A 139 -25.36 -8.29 -7.71
C LEU A 139 -26.74 -8.74 -7.25
N ALA A 140 -27.14 -8.38 -6.02
CA ALA A 140 -28.46 -8.71 -5.49
C ALA A 140 -29.61 -8.08 -6.32
N MET A 141 -29.39 -6.89 -6.89
CA MET A 141 -30.37 -6.25 -7.79
C MET A 141 -30.42 -6.91 -9.17
N ALA A 142 -29.31 -7.48 -9.64
CA ALA A 142 -29.24 -8.15 -10.94
C ALA A 142 -29.85 -9.57 -10.91
N THR A 143 -29.90 -10.21 -9.74
CA THR A 143 -30.47 -11.55 -9.57
C THR A 143 -31.93 -11.55 -9.06
N ALA A 144 -32.50 -10.38 -8.78
CA ALA A 144 -33.89 -10.20 -8.35
C ALA A 144 -34.80 -9.89 -9.56
#